data_AF-A0A942MLS8-F1
#
_entry.id   AF-A0A942MLS8-F1
#
_cell.length_a   1.000
_cell.length_b   1.000
_cell.length_c   1.000
_cell.angle_alpha   90.00
_cell.angle_beta   90.00
_cell.angle_gamma   90.00
#
_symmetry.space_group_name_H-M   'P 1'
#
loop_
_entity.id
_entity.type
_entity.pdbx_description
1 polymer ?
#
loop_
_entity_poly.entity_id
_entity_poly.type
_entity_poly.pdbx_seq_one_letter_code
_entity_poly.pdbx_strand_id
1 'polypeptide(L)' 'MRGKILSIHIARTEGAPVQSVNEVRAVKGKGLEGDRYYFKSETISLKPGQEVTLIENESIDALKRDYGIDISPPAFR' A
#
# COMPACT_ATOMS: atom_id res chain seq x y z
N MET A 1 -7.58 -14.49 -14.50
CA MET A 1 -7.92 -13.08 -14.20
C MET A 1 -6.68 -12.23 -14.41
N ARG A 2 -6.82 -10.99 -14.90
CA ARG A 2 -5.72 -10.06 -15.16
C ARG A 2 -5.94 -8.82 -14.29
N GLY A 3 -5.03 -8.57 -13.36
CA GLY A 3 -5.03 -7.34 -12.56
C GLY A 3 -4.05 -6.32 -13.15
N LYS A 4 -4.28 -5.04 -12.84
CA LYS A 4 -3.38 -3.92 -13.15
C LYS A 4 -3.13 -3.15 -11.86
N ILE A 5 -1.88 -2.77 -11.62
CA ILE A 5 -1.55 -1.77 -10.60
C ILE A 5 -1.85 -0.39 -11.17
N LEU A 6 -2.76 0.34 -10.54
CA LEU A 6 -3.12 1.71 -10.95
C LEU A 6 -2.24 2.76 -10.30
N SER A 7 -1.81 2.52 -9.06
CA SER A 7 -0.93 3.41 -8.31
C SER A 7 -0.19 2.62 -7.22
N ILE A 8 0.96 3.12 -6.81
CA ILE A 8 1.80 2.54 -5.76
C ILE A 8 2.03 3.62 -4.72
N HIS A 9 1.91 3.25 -3.45
CA HIS A 9 2.00 4.16 -2.33
C HIS A 9 2.90 3.59 -1.24
N ILE A 10 3.83 4.40 -0.72
CA ILE A 10 4.74 4.05 0.37
C ILE A 10 4.75 5.14 1.45
N ALA A 11 5.03 4.77 2.69
CA ALA A 11 5.28 5.70 3.77
C ALA A 11 6.56 5.31 4.50
N ARG A 12 7.51 6.24 4.68
CA ARG A 12 8.83 5.94 5.24
C ARG A 12 8.78 5.41 6.69
N THR A 13 7.83 5.91 7.48
CA THR A 13 7.61 5.50 8.87
C THR A 13 6.11 5.46 9.19
N GLU A 14 5.76 4.92 10.35
CA GLU A 14 4.39 5.01 10.87
C GLU A 14 4.01 6.48 11.08
N GLY A 15 2.79 6.87 10.65
CA GLY A 15 2.30 8.24 10.71
C GLY A 15 2.93 9.24 9.72
N ALA A 16 3.94 8.84 8.93
CA ALA A 16 4.50 9.70 7.90
C ALA A 16 3.51 9.89 6.73
N PRO A 17 3.60 11.01 5.98
CA PRO A 17 2.83 11.19 4.77
C PRO A 17 3.04 10.05 3.78
N VAL A 18 1.94 9.51 3.27
CA VAL A 18 1.95 8.53 2.18
C VAL A 18 2.34 9.23 0.88
N GLN A 19 3.29 8.64 0.16
CA GLN A 19 3.81 9.16 -1.10
C GLN A 19 3.47 8.21 -2.24
N SER A 20 2.97 8.77 -3.34
CA SER A 20 2.78 8.02 -4.58
C SER A 20 4.09 7.93 -5.35
N VAL A 21 4.41 6.72 -5.84
CA VAL A 21 5.59 6.45 -6.65
C VAL A 21 5.19 5.73 -7.94
N ASN A 22 5.98 5.90 -8.99
CA ASN A 22 5.74 5.23 -10.28
C ASN A 22 6.22 3.77 -10.26
N GLU A 23 7.24 3.48 -9.46
CA GLU A 23 7.84 2.16 -9.33
C GLU A 23 8.36 1.97 -7.91
N VAL A 24 8.43 0.72 -7.48
CA VAL A 24 9.04 0.32 -6.21
C VAL A 24 9.54 -1.11 -6.31
N ARG A 25 10.61 -1.42 -5.58
CA ARG A 25 11.14 -2.78 -5.49
C ARG A 25 10.43 -3.56 -4.38
N ALA A 26 9.77 -4.66 -4.73
CA ALA A 26 9.28 -5.63 -3.76
C ALA A 26 10.39 -6.63 -3.39
N VAL A 27 10.71 -6.74 -2.11
CA VAL A 27 11.76 -7.62 -1.59
C VAL A 27 11.14 -8.68 -0.67
N LYS A 28 11.36 -9.95 -1.01
CA LYS A 28 10.85 -11.10 -0.26
C LYS A 28 11.26 -11.03 1.22
N GLY A 29 10.31 -11.23 2.11
CA GLY A 29 10.46 -11.16 3.57
C GLY A 29 10.53 -9.74 4.14
N LYS A 30 10.58 -8.72 3.28
CA LYS A 30 10.79 -7.32 3.69
C LYS A 30 9.66 -6.38 3.29
N GLY A 31 9.01 -6.62 2.16
CA GLY A 31 8.01 -5.70 1.60
C GLY A 31 8.60 -4.72 0.59
N LEU A 32 8.04 -3.52 0.52
CA LEU A 32 8.39 -2.52 -0.49
C LEU A 32 9.56 -1.66 -0.04
N GLU A 33 10.65 -1.62 -0.80
CA GLU A 33 11.84 -0.82 -0.48
C GLU A 33 11.47 0.66 -0.25
N GLY A 34 11.89 1.21 0.89
CA GLY A 34 11.55 2.59 1.30
C GLY A 34 10.23 2.72 2.07
N ASP A 35 9.42 1.67 2.18
CA ASP A 35 8.22 1.65 3.02
C ASP A 35 8.55 1.27 4.48
N ARG A 36 7.68 1.68 5.40
CA ARG A 36 7.77 1.41 6.84
C ARG A 36 7.95 -0.06 7.17
N TYR A 37 7.30 -0.97 6.42
CA TYR A 37 7.45 -2.40 6.68
C TYR A 37 8.81 -2.95 6.23
N TYR A 38 9.42 -2.35 5.21
CA TYR A 38 10.77 -2.71 4.78
C TYR A 38 11.80 -2.42 5.87
N PHE A 39 11.75 -1.24 6.47
CA PHE A 39 12.64 -0.92 7.59
C PHE A 39 12.31 -1.75 8.84
N LYS A 40 11.02 -1.97 9.13
CA LYS A 40 10.59 -2.82 10.25
C LYS A 40 11.08 -4.27 10.11
N SER A 41 11.19 -4.77 8.88
CA SER A 41 11.66 -6.13 8.60
C SER A 41 13.10 -6.39 9.03
N GLU A 42 13.91 -5.35 9.18
CA GLU A 42 15.30 -5.47 9.64
C GLU A 42 15.39 -5.85 11.13
N THR A 43 14.37 -5.50 11.92
CA THR A 43 14.31 -5.78 13.36
C THR A 43 13.37 -6.93 13.68
N ILE A 44 12.36 -7.17 12.85
CA ILE A 44 11.30 -8.16 13.11
C ILE A 44 10.91 -8.89 11.84
N SER A 45 10.86 -10.22 11.88
CA SER A 45 10.35 -11.01 10.76
C SER A 45 8.88 -10.69 10.48
N LEU A 46 8.60 -10.21 9.27
CA LEU A 46 7.23 -10.01 8.82
C LEU A 46 6.56 -11.37 8.56
N LYS A 47 5.29 -11.50 8.95
CA LYS A 47 4.48 -12.66 8.58
C LYS A 47 4.03 -12.52 7.12
N PRO A 48 3.78 -13.65 6.41
CA PRO A 48 3.15 -13.62 5.10
C PRO A 48 1.89 -12.76 5.10
N GLY A 49 1.75 -11.89 4.11
CA GLY A 49 0.62 -10.95 4.00
C GLY A 49 0.81 -9.60 4.72
N GLN A 50 1.93 -9.38 5.43
CA GLN A 50 2.25 -8.07 6.03
C GLN A 50 3.20 -7.22 5.17
N GLU A 51 3.78 -7.81 4.13
CA GLU A 51 4.80 -7.20 3.27
C GLU A 51 4.24 -6.11 2.35
N VAL A 52 2.99 -6.28 1.91
CA VAL A 52 2.29 -5.38 0.98
C VAL A 52 0.80 -5.39 1.35
N THR A 53 0.13 -4.25 1.13
CA THR A 53 -1.33 -4.21 1.13
C THR A 53 -1.83 -3.85 -0.26
N LEU A 54 -2.81 -4.62 -0.71
CA LEU A 54 -3.52 -4.39 -1.95
C LEU A 54 -4.93 -3.92 -1.61
N ILE A 55 -5.37 -2.88 -2.30
CA ILE A 55 -6.72 -2.34 -2.19
C ILE A 55 -7.27 -2.34 -3.61
N GLU A 56 -8.44 -2.92 -3.79
CA GLU A 56 -9.12 -2.95 -5.08
C GLU A 56 -9.68 -1.57 -5.38
N ASN A 57 -9.44 -1.07 -6.60
CA ASN A 57 -9.96 0.23 -7.01
C ASN A 57 -11.48 0.20 -7.10
N GLU A 58 -12.04 -0.96 -7.45
CA GLU A 58 -13.47 -1.23 -7.52
C GLU A 58 -14.15 -1.01 -6.16
N SER A 59 -13.45 -1.30 -5.06
CA SER A 59 -13.94 -1.04 -3.71
C SER A 59 -13.95 0.47 -3.38
N ILE A 60 -12.96 1.22 -3.87
CA ILE A 60 -12.92 2.68 -3.73
C ILE A 60 -14.05 3.32 -4.56
N ASP A 61 -14.23 2.87 -5.79
CA ASP A 61 -15.30 3.34 -6.67
C ASP A 61 -16.69 3.02 -6.09
N ALA A 62 -16.84 1.84 -5.47
CA ALA A 62 -18.07 1.45 -4.78
C ALA A 62 -18.35 2.33 -3.55
N LEU A 63 -17.34 2.69 -2.75
CA LEU A 63 -17.51 3.62 -1.62
C LEU A 63 -18.10 4.96 -2.07
N LYS A 64 -17.59 5.50 -3.18
CA LYS A 64 -18.09 6.76 -3.74
C LYS A 64 -19.51 6.61 -4.30
N ARG A 65 -19.79 5.55 -5.05
CA ARG A 65 -21.10 5.31 -5.64
C ARG A 65 -22.20 5.02 -4.62
N ASP A 66 -21.93 4.13 -3.67
CA ASP A 66 -22.96 3.53 -2.83
C ASP A 66 -23.12 4.30 -1.51
N TYR A 67 -22.08 5.01 -1.06
CA TYR A 67 -22.08 5.75 0.21
C TYR A 67 -21.73 7.23 0.06
N GLY A 68 -21.39 7.72 -1.14
CA GLY A 68 -20.98 9.11 -1.36
C GLY A 68 -19.64 9.48 -0.73
N ILE A 69 -18.85 8.49 -0.30
CA ILE A 69 -17.56 8.70 0.36
C ILE A 69 -16.48 8.80 -0.71
N ASP A 70 -15.97 10.02 -0.93
CA ASP A 70 -14.85 10.26 -1.83
C ASP A 70 -13.53 10.16 -1.07
N ILE A 71 -12.79 9.08 -1.28
CA ILE A 71 -11.52 8.81 -0.61
C ILE A 71 -10.46 8.46 -1.65
N SER A 72 -9.29 9.09 -1.53
CA SER A 72 -8.18 8.83 -2.43
C SER A 72 -7.37 7.60 -1.97
N PRO A 73 -6.74 6.84 -2.88
CA PRO A 73 -5.93 5.68 -2.51
C PRO A 73 -4.86 5.93 -1.41
N PRO A 74 -4.13 7.06 -1.38
CA PRO A 74 -3.19 7.37 -0.30
C PRO A 74 -3.83 7.44 1.09
N ALA A 75 -5.12 7.75 1.22
CA ALA A 75 -5.78 7.91 2.51
C ALA A 75 -6.02 6.59 3.24
N PHE A 76 -5.82 5.44 2.58
CA PHE A 76 -6.00 4.14 3.20
C PHE A 76 -4.81 3.68 4.06
N ARG A 77 -3.75 4.49 4.26
CA ARG A 77 -2.57 4.09 5.07
C ARG A 77 -1.79 5.17 5.79
#